data_AF-A0AAD5MTQ9-F1
#
_entry.id   AF-A0AAD5MTQ9-F1
#
_cell.length_a   1.000
_cell.length_b   1.000
_cell.length_c   1.000
_cell.angle_alpha   90.00
_cell.angle_beta   90.00
_cell.angle_gamma   90.00
#
_symmetry.space_group_name_H-M   'P 1'
#
loop_
_entity.id
_entity.type
_entity.pdbx_description
1 polymer ?
#
loop_
_entity_poly.entity_id
_entity_poly.type
_entity_poly.pdbx_seq_one_letter_code
_entity_poly.pdbx_strand_id
1 'polypeptide(L)'
;MSSCLLFRPFVLAKNKSSFTTSICLSHIFRECKADISTFQTKYLKAVIQQRGPDTSKVLRIVPELPLRSCVRNSSSRSGDQQRSNKDRQNIFASPYAKIPVCTTAIHEKVLSGVQRTINKTQGRAAFISAEDPRIQITFENVYDQAHRVASFLSQKGYGHQDVCCQVLPNSYHFVVFYLGALLTGGVMSAAGAQSTEYELKRQFFDSDCKVVITNYVNLNKVLFAVKECPRVQYVICVRPSGSSDTLPPEVVSWEEVISTPITPLPKYVYK
;
A
#
# COMPACT_ATOMS: atom_id res chain seq x y z
N MET A 1 26.41 38.06 6.85
CA MET A 1 26.81 38.01 5.44
C MET A 1 27.83 36.90 5.28
N SER A 2 27.55 35.96 4.36
CA SER A 2 28.47 35.20 3.49
C SER A 2 29.75 34.61 4.08
N SER A 3 30.28 33.45 3.70
CA SER A 3 29.95 32.33 2.81
C SER A 3 31.20 31.45 2.94
N CYS A 4 31.09 30.13 3.00
CA CYS A 4 32.21 29.28 2.61
C CYS A 4 31.67 28.00 1.97
N LEU A 5 31.68 28.02 0.65
CA LEU A 5 31.56 26.89 -0.26
C LEU A 5 32.78 26.00 -0.10
N LEU A 6 32.61 24.68 -0.09
CA LEU A 6 33.56 23.75 -0.70
C LEU A 6 32.82 22.51 -1.23
N PHE A 7 33.30 22.08 -2.39
CA PHE A 7 32.67 21.24 -3.40
C PHE A 7 32.83 19.73 -3.12
N ARG A 8 32.00 18.95 -3.84
CA ARG A 8 31.87 17.47 -3.89
C ARG A 8 33.17 16.70 -4.19
N PRO A 9 33.12 15.36 -4.11
CA PRO A 9 33.22 14.65 -5.38
C PRO A 9 32.05 13.70 -5.68
N PHE A 10 31.77 13.68 -6.96
CA PHE A 10 30.80 12.92 -7.72
C PHE A 10 31.55 11.71 -8.31
N VAL A 11 31.08 10.48 -8.07
CA VAL A 11 31.47 9.30 -8.87
C VAL A 11 30.22 8.46 -9.14
N LEU A 12 30.02 8.18 -10.42
CA LEU A 12 28.89 7.52 -11.08
C LEU A 12 28.75 6.03 -10.73
N ALA A 13 27.51 5.57 -10.55
CA ALA A 13 27.12 4.20 -10.87
C ALA A 13 25.63 4.11 -11.31
N LYS A 14 25.46 4.11 -12.63
CA LYS A 14 24.41 3.46 -13.46
C LYS A 14 22.97 3.33 -12.93
N ASN A 15 22.07 4.05 -13.63
CA ASN A 15 20.72 3.64 -14.03
C ASN A 15 19.90 2.81 -13.02
N LYS A 16 19.32 3.48 -12.02
CA LYS A 16 18.11 3.00 -11.33
C LYS A 16 17.23 4.20 -11.00
N SER A 17 16.08 4.29 -11.65
CA SER A 17 14.98 5.18 -11.27
C SER A 17 14.36 4.67 -9.96
N SER A 18 15.02 4.92 -8.83
CA SER A 18 14.44 4.70 -7.50
C SER A 18 13.98 6.04 -6.94
N PHE A 19 12.68 6.32 -7.04
CA PHE A 19 12.04 7.47 -6.42
C PHE A 19 11.99 7.30 -4.89
N THR A 20 12.43 8.35 -4.18
CA THR A 20 12.45 8.43 -2.73
C THR A 20 11.07 8.78 -2.15
N THR A 21 10.11 7.85 -2.21
CA THR A 21 8.77 8.01 -1.57
C THR A 21 8.81 7.82 -0.04
N SER A 22 9.95 7.37 0.48
CA SER A 22 10.18 7.10 1.91
C SER A 22 10.07 8.35 2.79
N ILE A 23 10.40 9.54 2.25
CA ILE A 23 10.45 10.78 3.04
C ILE A 23 9.05 11.33 3.33
N CYS A 24 8.04 11.04 2.51
CA CYS A 24 6.72 11.65 2.61
C CYS A 24 5.75 10.84 3.50
N LEU A 25 5.72 9.50 3.33
CA LEU A 25 4.99 8.62 4.25
C LEU A 25 5.49 8.80 5.69
N SER A 26 6.81 8.90 5.88
CA SER A 26 7.38 9.09 7.22
C SER A 26 7.01 10.43 7.86
N HIS A 27 6.68 11.47 7.09
CA HIS A 27 6.21 12.75 7.63
C HIS A 27 4.73 12.68 8.03
N ILE A 28 3.87 12.08 7.19
CA ILE A 28 2.45 11.81 7.51
C ILE A 28 2.37 10.88 8.74
N PHE A 29 3.21 9.85 8.81
CA PHE A 29 3.30 8.95 9.97
C PHE A 29 4.02 9.57 11.18
N ARG A 30 4.92 10.56 11.01
CA ARG A 30 5.56 11.31 12.12
C ARG A 30 4.60 12.29 12.79
N GLU A 31 3.77 12.99 12.01
CA GLU A 31 2.78 13.92 12.55
C GLU A 31 1.65 13.19 13.27
N CYS A 32 1.35 11.95 12.86
CA CYS A 32 0.54 11.00 13.62
C CYS A 32 1.29 10.44 14.84
N LYS A 33 1.74 11.31 15.76
CA LYS A 33 2.38 10.92 17.03
C LYS A 33 1.59 9.75 17.67
N ALA A 34 2.31 8.63 17.81
CA ALA A 34 1.98 7.32 18.40
C ALA A 34 1.76 6.16 17.39
N ASP A 35 2.79 5.31 17.32
CA ASP A 35 2.85 3.87 17.00
C ASP A 35 3.20 3.33 15.60
N ILE A 36 3.27 4.13 14.54
CA ILE A 36 3.57 3.55 13.20
C ILE A 36 5.07 3.53 12.85
N SER A 37 5.91 4.25 13.59
CA SER A 37 7.36 4.37 13.31
C SER A 37 8.17 3.08 13.48
N THR A 38 7.59 2.01 14.02
CA THR A 38 8.32 0.78 14.32
C THR A 38 8.16 -0.29 13.24
N PHE A 39 7.13 -0.18 12.37
CA PHE A 39 6.81 -1.25 11.42
C PHE A 39 7.69 -1.23 10.16
N GLN A 40 7.91 -0.08 9.54
CA GLN A 40 8.69 -0.02 8.28
C GLN A 40 10.21 0.08 8.49
N THR A 41 10.69 0.75 9.54
CA THR A 41 12.14 1.01 9.69
C THR A 41 12.91 -0.16 10.32
N LYS A 42 12.29 -0.99 11.16
CA LYS A 42 12.94 -2.19 11.73
C LYS A 42 12.98 -3.36 10.73
N TYR A 43 11.92 -3.55 9.94
CA TYR A 43 11.90 -4.60 8.91
C TYR A 43 12.98 -4.40 7.84
N LEU A 44 13.21 -3.16 7.39
CA LEU A 44 14.23 -2.89 6.37
C LEU A 44 15.66 -3.08 6.90
N LYS A 45 15.95 -2.71 8.16
CA LYS A 45 17.27 -2.93 8.76
C LYS A 45 17.56 -4.41 9.03
N ALA A 46 16.57 -5.19 9.45
CA ALA A 46 16.74 -6.62 9.70
C ALA A 46 17.05 -7.41 8.41
N VAL A 47 16.43 -7.03 7.28
CA VAL A 47 16.67 -7.67 5.98
C VAL A 47 18.03 -7.26 5.38
N ILE A 48 18.48 -6.02 5.60
CA ILE A 48 19.79 -5.55 5.12
C ILE A 48 20.94 -6.13 5.95
N GLN A 49 20.75 -6.30 7.26
CA GLN A 49 21.81 -6.77 8.16
C GLN A 49 22.06 -8.29 8.08
N GLN A 50 21.14 -9.05 7.47
CA GLN A 50 21.36 -10.48 7.15
C GLN A 50 22.07 -10.72 5.81
N ARG A 51 22.30 -9.68 4.98
CA ARG A 51 23.14 -9.78 3.77
C ARG A 51 24.60 -9.46 4.11
N GLY A 52 25.27 -10.42 4.75
CA GLY A 52 26.72 -10.47 4.81
C GLY A 52 27.34 -10.80 3.43
N PRO A 53 28.64 -10.55 3.24
CA PRO A 53 29.32 -10.64 1.96
C PRO A 53 29.73 -12.10 1.70
N ASP A 54 28.80 -12.95 1.30
CA ASP A 54 29.16 -14.28 0.82
C ASP A 54 28.31 -14.65 -0.40
N THR A 55 28.79 -14.21 -1.57
CA THR A 55 28.25 -14.54 -2.88
C THR A 55 28.69 -15.94 -3.28
N SER A 56 28.07 -16.98 -2.73
CA SER A 56 28.15 -18.34 -3.30
C SER A 56 27.10 -19.31 -2.74
N LYS A 57 25.80 -19.03 -2.93
CA LYS A 57 24.74 -20.05 -2.82
C LYS A 57 23.50 -19.61 -3.59
N VAL A 58 23.43 -20.05 -4.84
CA VAL A 58 22.24 -19.97 -5.68
C VAL A 58 21.23 -20.97 -5.13
N LEU A 59 20.20 -20.49 -4.41
CA LEU A 59 19.07 -21.34 -4.03
C LEU A 59 18.18 -21.52 -5.25
N ARG A 60 18.36 -22.64 -5.98
CA ARG A 60 17.37 -23.13 -6.94
C ARG A 60 16.12 -23.52 -6.17
N ILE A 61 14.97 -22.97 -6.55
CA ILE A 61 13.66 -23.48 -6.14
C ILE A 61 13.09 -24.18 -7.36
N VAL A 62 13.06 -25.52 -7.32
CA VAL A 62 12.29 -26.37 -8.24
C VAL A 62 11.00 -26.77 -7.50
N PRO A 63 9.84 -26.77 -8.16
CA PRO A 63 8.55 -26.98 -7.51
C PRO A 63 8.20 -28.46 -7.46
N GLU A 64 7.75 -28.97 -6.31
CA GLU A 64 6.84 -30.12 -6.25
C GLU A 64 5.92 -30.03 -5.03
N LEU A 65 4.61 -30.03 -5.31
CA LEU A 65 3.60 -30.52 -4.39
C LEU A 65 3.57 -32.06 -4.53
N PRO A 66 3.28 -32.79 -3.45
CA PRO A 66 1.92 -33.35 -3.41
C PRO A 66 1.24 -33.20 -2.04
N LEU A 67 -0.07 -33.02 -2.10
CA LEU A 67 -1.02 -33.08 -1.00
C LEU A 67 -0.81 -34.35 -0.15
N ARG A 68 -0.42 -34.19 1.11
CA ARG A 68 -0.68 -35.18 2.17
C ARG A 68 -1.27 -34.47 3.38
N SER A 69 -2.44 -34.96 3.78
CA SER A 69 -3.18 -34.58 4.99
C SER A 69 -2.31 -34.73 6.24
N CYS A 70 -1.86 -33.62 6.80
CA CYS A 70 -1.30 -33.58 8.15
C CYS A 70 -2.35 -33.05 9.13
N VAL A 71 -3.47 -33.75 9.26
CA VAL A 71 -4.21 -33.74 10.53
C VAL A 71 -3.37 -34.60 11.48
N ARG A 72 -2.43 -33.98 12.20
CA ARG A 72 -1.87 -34.61 13.39
C ARG A 72 -2.93 -34.49 14.46
N ASN A 73 -3.50 -35.63 14.84
CA ASN A 73 -4.35 -35.80 16.01
C ASN A 73 -3.73 -35.05 17.21
N SER A 74 -4.30 -33.91 17.57
CA SER A 74 -4.10 -33.32 18.88
C SER A 74 -4.91 -34.18 19.85
N SER A 75 -4.25 -35.14 20.47
CA SER A 75 -4.80 -35.80 21.66
C SER A 75 -5.09 -34.73 22.70
N SER A 76 -6.33 -34.70 23.13
CA SER A 76 -6.82 -33.94 24.27
C SER A 76 -5.92 -34.17 25.49
N ARG A 77 -5.19 -33.15 25.92
CA ARG A 77 -4.59 -33.08 27.26
C ARG A 77 -5.30 -31.99 28.04
N SER A 78 -6.41 -32.38 28.63
CA SER A 78 -6.87 -31.86 29.92
C SER A 78 -5.75 -32.11 30.93
N GLY A 79 -5.25 -31.04 31.55
CA GLY A 79 -4.23 -31.13 32.59
C GLY A 79 -3.38 -29.88 32.68
N ASP A 80 -3.74 -28.99 33.61
CA ASP A 80 -2.82 -28.05 34.23
C ASP A 80 -1.60 -28.83 34.75
N GLN A 81 -0.46 -28.74 34.07
CA GLN A 81 0.82 -29.18 34.60
C GLN A 81 1.97 -28.38 33.99
N GLN A 82 2.61 -27.62 34.89
CA GLN A 82 3.86 -26.87 34.80
C GLN A 82 4.74 -27.17 33.56
N ARG A 83 4.81 -26.21 32.64
CA ARG A 83 5.87 -26.14 31.61
C ARG A 83 7.24 -26.07 32.30
N SER A 84 8.16 -26.92 31.85
CA SER A 84 9.51 -27.03 32.40
C SER A 84 10.27 -25.69 32.39
N ASN A 85 11.11 -25.46 33.39
CA ASN A 85 11.92 -24.24 33.52
C ASN A 85 12.92 -24.05 32.35
N LYS A 86 13.21 -25.13 31.61
CA LYS A 86 14.13 -25.17 30.47
C LYS A 86 13.54 -24.53 29.20
N ASP A 87 12.21 -24.60 29.03
CA ASP A 87 11.52 -23.99 27.87
C ASP A 87 11.43 -22.46 27.97
N ARG A 88 11.56 -21.89 29.18
CA ARG A 88 11.60 -20.44 29.39
C ARG A 88 12.95 -19.81 28.99
N GLN A 89 14.02 -20.60 28.90
CA GLN A 89 15.36 -20.09 28.53
C GLN A 89 15.48 -19.72 27.04
N ASN A 90 14.56 -20.16 26.17
CA ASN A 90 14.61 -19.91 24.73
C ASN A 90 13.59 -18.87 24.24
N ILE A 91 12.96 -18.10 25.15
CA ILE A 91 12.03 -17.03 24.78
C ILE A 91 12.80 -15.70 24.77
N PHE A 92 13.19 -15.26 23.57
CA PHE A 92 13.76 -13.92 23.38
C PHE A 92 12.69 -12.87 23.68
N ALA A 93 12.86 -12.13 24.79
CA ALA A 93 12.00 -11.01 25.15
C ALA A 93 12.59 -9.68 24.66
N SER A 94 11.74 -8.80 24.14
CA SER A 94 12.15 -7.44 23.77
C SER A 94 12.57 -6.67 25.03
N PRO A 95 13.68 -5.91 25.00
CA PRO A 95 14.08 -5.04 26.10
C PRO A 95 13.17 -3.81 26.26
N TYR A 96 12.27 -3.57 25.29
CA TYR A 96 11.32 -2.46 25.32
C TYR A 96 9.99 -2.87 25.92
N ALA A 97 9.36 -1.93 26.62
CA ALA A 97 8.02 -2.09 27.17
C ALA A 97 7.02 -2.51 26.08
N LYS A 98 6.02 -3.31 26.50
CA LYS A 98 4.93 -3.74 25.62
C LYS A 98 4.14 -2.50 25.17
N ILE A 99 4.16 -2.24 23.87
CA ILE A 99 3.38 -1.17 23.26
C ILE A 99 1.92 -1.64 23.18
N PRO A 100 0.93 -0.82 23.57
CA PRO A 100 -0.48 -1.17 23.40
C PRO A 100 -0.80 -1.40 21.93
N VAL A 101 -1.59 -2.44 21.65
CA VAL A 101 -2.05 -2.71 20.28
C VAL A 101 -3.13 -1.69 19.93
N CYS A 102 -2.98 -1.03 18.79
CA CYS A 102 -3.97 -0.08 18.31
C CYS A 102 -5.27 -0.81 17.93
N THR A 103 -6.39 -0.41 18.53
CA THR A 103 -7.72 -0.98 18.27
C THR A 103 -8.48 -0.24 17.16
N THR A 104 -8.02 0.95 16.78
CA THR A 104 -8.61 1.77 15.72
C THR A 104 -8.09 1.33 14.35
N ALA A 105 -8.95 1.36 13.33
CA ALA A 105 -8.53 1.05 11.97
C ALA A 105 -7.49 2.07 11.46
N ILE A 106 -6.56 1.59 10.64
CA ILE A 106 -5.43 2.43 10.16
C ILE A 106 -5.90 3.67 9.40
N HIS A 107 -6.92 3.53 8.55
CA HIS A 107 -7.45 4.63 7.75
C HIS A 107 -8.11 5.69 8.62
N GLU A 108 -8.87 5.31 9.66
CA GLU A 108 -9.46 6.24 10.62
C GLU A 108 -8.38 7.03 11.36
N LYS A 109 -7.33 6.34 11.84
CA LYS A 109 -6.23 7.00 12.56
C LYS A 109 -5.48 7.97 11.65
N VAL A 110 -5.15 7.57 10.42
CA VAL A 110 -4.47 8.43 9.44
C VAL A 110 -5.35 9.62 9.06
N LEU A 111 -6.62 9.40 8.70
CA LEU A 111 -7.54 10.47 8.30
C LEU A 111 -7.85 11.42 9.45
N SER A 112 -7.94 10.94 10.69
CA SER A 112 -8.06 11.81 11.87
C SER A 112 -6.82 12.70 12.05
N GLY A 113 -5.63 12.17 11.75
CA GLY A 113 -4.39 12.95 11.72
C GLY A 113 -4.41 14.02 10.64
N VAL A 114 -4.81 13.64 9.42
CA VAL A 114 -4.99 14.56 8.29
C VAL A 114 -5.96 15.68 8.65
N GLN A 115 -7.12 15.35 9.22
CA GLN A 115 -8.13 16.33 9.62
C GLN A 115 -7.63 17.29 10.71
N ARG A 116 -6.87 16.80 11.69
CA ARG A 116 -6.21 17.66 12.70
C ARG A 116 -5.22 18.63 12.04
N THR A 117 -4.49 18.19 11.03
CA THR A 117 -3.54 19.05 10.31
C THR A 117 -4.27 20.11 9.49
N ILE A 118 -5.36 19.75 8.80
CA ILE A 118 -6.23 20.71 8.08
C ILE A 118 -6.75 21.79 9.03
N ASN A 119 -7.28 21.39 10.19
CA ASN A 119 -7.82 22.33 11.18
C ASN A 119 -6.76 23.25 11.78
N LYS A 120 -5.49 22.82 11.84
CA LYS A 120 -4.38 23.62 12.39
C LYS A 120 -3.73 24.52 11.35
N THR A 121 -3.63 24.07 10.11
CA THR A 121 -2.92 24.78 9.04
C THR A 121 -3.59 24.49 7.71
N GLN A 122 -4.44 25.43 7.29
CA GLN A 122 -5.09 25.38 5.98
C GLN A 122 -4.05 25.45 4.85
N GLY A 123 -4.33 24.75 3.75
CA GLY A 123 -3.47 24.75 2.56
C GLY A 123 -2.08 24.11 2.74
N ARG A 124 -1.81 23.39 3.84
CA ARG A 124 -0.53 22.68 4.02
C ARG A 124 -0.35 21.59 2.94
N ALA A 125 0.79 21.61 2.26
CA ALA A 125 1.15 20.58 1.29
C ALA A 125 1.37 19.22 1.99
N ALA A 126 0.73 18.18 1.47
CA ALA A 126 0.90 16.79 1.89
C ALA A 126 1.89 16.05 0.98
N PHE A 127 1.75 16.23 -0.34
CA PHE A 127 2.63 15.64 -1.34
C PHE A 127 3.19 16.72 -2.27
N ILE A 128 4.45 16.55 -2.67
CA ILE A 128 5.14 17.38 -3.65
C ILE A 128 5.66 16.44 -4.73
N SER A 129 5.33 16.73 -6.00
CA SER A 129 5.85 15.92 -7.10
C SER A 129 7.36 16.10 -7.23
N ALA A 130 8.06 14.99 -7.43
CA ALA A 130 9.51 15.00 -7.67
C ALA A 130 9.86 15.47 -9.09
N GLU A 131 8.93 15.34 -10.04
CA GLU A 131 9.12 15.75 -11.44
C GLU A 131 8.88 17.27 -11.60
N ASP A 132 7.87 17.79 -10.91
CA ASP A 132 7.57 19.23 -10.90
C ASP A 132 7.20 19.69 -9.48
N PRO A 133 8.10 20.39 -8.76
CA PRO A 133 7.84 20.89 -7.41
C PRO A 133 6.66 21.88 -7.30
N ARG A 134 6.18 22.42 -8.42
CA ARG A 134 4.97 23.28 -8.47
C ARG A 134 3.70 22.46 -8.33
N ILE A 135 3.73 21.18 -8.67
CA ILE A 135 2.61 20.26 -8.48
C ILE A 135 2.65 19.79 -7.02
N GLN A 136 1.79 20.42 -6.21
CA GLN A 136 1.63 20.10 -4.80
C GLN A 136 0.18 19.71 -4.52
N ILE A 137 0.01 18.67 -3.71
CA ILE A 137 -1.29 18.20 -3.26
C ILE A 137 -1.39 18.50 -1.76
N THR A 138 -2.41 19.25 -1.36
CA THR A 138 -2.65 19.62 0.04
C THR A 138 -3.27 18.48 0.84
N PHE A 139 -3.21 18.57 2.17
CA PHE A 139 -3.92 17.63 3.04
C PHE A 139 -5.44 17.63 2.81
N GLU A 140 -6.01 18.78 2.49
CA GLU A 140 -7.43 18.94 2.11
C GLU A 140 -7.76 18.13 0.86
N ASN A 141 -6.94 18.24 -0.19
CA ASN A 141 -7.13 17.48 -1.42
C ASN A 141 -7.02 15.98 -1.19
N VAL A 142 -6.07 15.52 -0.36
CA VAL A 142 -5.94 14.08 -0.04
C VAL A 142 -7.19 13.58 0.69
N TYR A 143 -7.69 14.35 1.66
CA TYR A 143 -8.88 13.99 2.43
C TYR A 143 -10.13 13.92 1.55
N ASP A 144 -10.38 14.96 0.76
CA ASP A 144 -11.53 15.07 -0.14
C ASP A 144 -11.49 13.98 -1.22
N GLN A 145 -10.35 13.81 -1.90
CA GLN A 145 -10.20 12.80 -2.96
C GLN A 145 -10.32 11.37 -2.40
N ALA A 146 -9.82 11.08 -1.19
CA ALA A 146 -9.98 9.76 -0.59
C ALA A 146 -11.46 9.41 -0.35
N HIS A 147 -12.26 10.38 0.11
CA HIS A 147 -13.71 10.20 0.30
C HIS A 147 -14.48 10.10 -1.02
N ARG A 148 -14.07 10.84 -2.06
CA ARG A 148 -14.63 10.73 -3.41
C ARG A 148 -14.36 9.37 -4.03
N VAL A 149 -13.11 8.88 -3.93
CA VAL A 149 -12.75 7.52 -4.34
C VAL A 149 -13.59 6.50 -3.59
N ALA A 150 -13.72 6.62 -2.27
CA ALA A 150 -14.54 5.70 -1.48
C ALA A 150 -16.00 5.71 -1.93
N SER A 151 -16.56 6.89 -2.20
CA SER A 151 -17.94 7.06 -2.69
C SER A 151 -18.13 6.42 -4.05
N PHE A 152 -17.20 6.66 -4.99
CA PHE A 152 -17.21 6.03 -6.31
C PHE A 152 -17.15 4.51 -6.22
N LEU A 153 -16.19 3.97 -5.45
CA LEU A 153 -16.05 2.54 -5.25
C LEU A 153 -17.33 1.93 -4.66
N SER A 154 -17.89 2.56 -3.62
CA SER A 154 -19.15 2.13 -3.01
C SER A 154 -20.33 2.15 -4.00
N GLN A 155 -20.44 3.17 -4.86
CA GLN A 155 -21.50 3.25 -5.89
C GLN A 155 -21.37 2.16 -6.95
N LYS A 156 -20.14 1.75 -7.27
CA LYS A 156 -19.90 0.61 -8.15
C LYS A 156 -20.12 -0.74 -7.46
N GLY A 157 -20.42 -0.74 -6.17
CA GLY A 157 -20.69 -1.96 -5.39
C GLY A 157 -19.44 -2.59 -4.79
N TYR A 158 -18.30 -1.88 -4.73
CA TYR A 158 -17.13 -2.29 -3.97
C TYR A 158 -17.32 -1.97 -2.48
N GLY A 159 -17.08 -2.95 -1.61
CA GLY A 159 -17.29 -2.77 -0.18
C GLY A 159 -16.50 -3.74 0.69
N HIS A 160 -17.13 -4.19 1.77
CA HIS A 160 -16.47 -5.05 2.76
C HIS A 160 -15.97 -6.36 2.15
N GLN A 161 -14.72 -6.71 2.48
CA GLN A 161 -14.00 -7.91 1.98
C GLN A 161 -13.71 -7.93 0.47
N ASP A 162 -14.16 -6.94 -0.29
CA ASP A 162 -13.74 -6.82 -1.68
C ASP A 162 -12.26 -6.41 -1.73
N VAL A 163 -11.56 -6.94 -2.73
CA VAL A 163 -10.14 -6.66 -2.96
C VAL A 163 -9.97 -5.74 -4.15
N CYS A 164 -9.29 -4.62 -3.93
CA CYS A 164 -8.83 -3.72 -4.98
C CYS A 164 -7.34 -3.94 -5.20
N CYS A 165 -6.88 -4.07 -6.45
CA CYS A 165 -5.48 -4.21 -6.78
C CYS A 165 -4.95 -2.95 -7.47
N GLN A 166 -3.89 -2.35 -6.94
CA GLN A 166 -3.25 -1.19 -7.55
C GLN A 166 -1.95 -1.57 -8.27
N VAL A 167 -1.87 -1.18 -9.54
CA VAL A 167 -0.71 -1.30 -10.44
C VAL A 167 -0.24 0.11 -10.80
N LEU A 168 0.19 0.86 -9.79
CA LEU A 168 0.58 2.26 -9.94
C LEU A 168 2.07 2.47 -9.66
N PRO A 169 2.74 3.38 -10.38
CA PRO A 169 4.02 3.89 -9.94
C PRO A 169 3.86 4.72 -8.66
N ASN A 170 4.97 5.01 -7.99
CA ASN A 170 5.00 5.83 -6.79
C ASN A 170 4.47 7.25 -7.08
N SER A 171 3.20 7.46 -6.79
CA SER A 171 2.48 8.72 -7.02
C SER A 171 1.51 8.97 -5.86
N TYR A 172 1.04 10.21 -5.70
CA TYR A 172 0.10 10.53 -4.63
C TYR A 172 -1.23 9.75 -4.78
N HIS A 173 -1.64 9.44 -6.01
CA HIS A 173 -2.82 8.63 -6.32
C HIS A 173 -2.82 7.30 -5.56
N PHE A 174 -1.65 6.65 -5.42
CA PHE A 174 -1.51 5.41 -4.66
C PHE A 174 -2.04 5.55 -3.23
N VAL A 175 -1.71 6.66 -2.55
CA VAL A 175 -2.16 6.90 -1.17
C VAL A 175 -3.66 7.20 -1.13
N VAL A 176 -4.14 7.99 -2.08
CA VAL A 176 -5.56 8.37 -2.16
C VAL A 176 -6.44 7.15 -2.41
N PHE A 177 -6.07 6.29 -3.36
CA PHE A 177 -6.78 5.04 -3.63
C PHE A 177 -6.70 4.06 -2.46
N TYR A 178 -5.53 3.94 -1.82
CA TYR A 178 -5.36 3.10 -0.65
C TYR A 178 -6.32 3.51 0.47
N LEU A 179 -6.38 4.81 0.80
CA LEU A 179 -7.30 5.33 1.83
C LEU A 179 -8.77 5.17 1.41
N GLY A 180 -9.10 5.45 0.15
CA GLY A 180 -10.46 5.31 -0.38
C GLY A 180 -10.98 3.87 -0.31
N ALA A 181 -10.16 2.89 -0.68
CA ALA A 181 -10.53 1.48 -0.59
C ALA A 181 -10.75 1.05 0.86
N LEU A 182 -9.88 1.46 1.79
CA LEU A 182 -10.04 1.14 3.21
C LEU A 182 -11.27 1.78 3.84
N LEU A 183 -11.63 3.01 3.42
CA LEU A 183 -12.83 3.71 3.87
C LEU A 183 -14.12 2.93 3.55
N THR A 184 -14.15 2.22 2.43
CA THR A 184 -15.29 1.35 2.05
C THR A 184 -15.32 0.01 2.79
N GLY A 185 -14.35 -0.27 3.67
CA GLY A 185 -14.21 -1.55 4.37
C GLY A 185 -13.57 -2.67 3.52
N GLY A 186 -13.12 -2.34 2.30
CA GLY A 186 -12.40 -3.26 1.41
C GLY A 186 -10.91 -3.36 1.73
N VAL A 187 -10.21 -4.19 0.96
CA VAL A 187 -8.79 -4.49 1.13
C VAL A 187 -8.02 -4.04 -0.10
N MET A 188 -6.86 -3.40 0.11
CA MET A 188 -5.97 -3.03 -0.98
C MET A 188 -4.82 -4.04 -1.13
N SER A 189 -4.70 -4.62 -2.31
CA SER A 189 -3.53 -5.36 -2.79
C SER A 189 -2.72 -4.46 -3.72
N ALA A 190 -1.39 -4.61 -3.75
CA ALA A 190 -0.52 -3.80 -4.59
C ALA A 190 0.37 -4.68 -5.45
N ALA A 191 0.44 -4.40 -6.74
CA ALA A 191 1.35 -5.01 -7.69
C ALA A 191 2.43 -4.01 -8.11
N GLY A 192 3.59 -4.51 -8.52
CA GLY A 192 4.62 -3.66 -9.08
C GLY A 192 4.18 -3.08 -10.43
N ALA A 193 4.36 -1.78 -10.64
CA ALA A 193 4.16 -1.17 -11.97
C ALA A 193 5.06 -1.79 -13.06
N GLN A 194 6.17 -2.41 -12.65
CA GLN A 194 7.14 -3.10 -13.50
C GLN A 194 6.82 -4.59 -13.68
N SER A 195 5.77 -5.10 -13.04
CA SER A 195 5.37 -6.50 -13.18
C SER A 195 4.95 -6.80 -14.62
N THR A 196 5.24 -8.03 -15.03
CA THR A 196 4.84 -8.56 -16.32
C THR A 196 3.34 -8.88 -16.34
N GLU A 197 2.77 -9.01 -17.52
CA GLU A 197 1.35 -9.36 -17.71
C GLU A 197 0.99 -10.68 -17.02
N TYR A 198 1.88 -11.68 -17.07
CA TYR A 198 1.70 -12.98 -16.43
C TYR A 198 1.70 -12.88 -14.89
N GLU A 199 2.57 -12.05 -14.32
CA GLU A 199 2.61 -11.82 -12.88
C GLU A 199 1.36 -11.08 -12.40
N LEU A 200 0.92 -10.06 -13.15
CA LEU A 200 -0.29 -9.31 -12.87
C LEU A 200 -1.52 -10.23 -12.92
N LYS A 201 -1.63 -11.06 -13.96
CA LYS A 201 -2.68 -12.06 -14.09
C LYS A 201 -2.74 -12.98 -12.88
N ARG A 202 -1.58 -13.54 -12.48
CA ARG A 202 -1.51 -14.42 -11.31
C ARG A 202 -1.93 -13.69 -10.04
N GLN A 203 -1.49 -12.45 -9.85
CA GLN A 203 -1.87 -11.66 -8.69
C GLN A 203 -3.37 -11.34 -8.66
N PHE A 204 -3.98 -11.00 -9.80
CA PHE A 204 -5.41 -10.72 -9.88
C PHE A 204 -6.24 -11.97 -9.58
N PHE A 205 -5.83 -13.12 -10.12
CA PHE A 205 -6.45 -14.41 -9.86
C PHE A 205 -6.30 -14.83 -8.39
N ASP A 206 -5.09 -14.81 -7.84
CA ASP A 206 -4.83 -15.25 -6.45
C ASP A 206 -5.49 -14.34 -5.40
N SER A 207 -5.72 -13.07 -5.74
CA SER A 207 -6.33 -12.09 -4.83
C SER A 207 -7.84 -11.91 -5.01
N ASP A 208 -8.45 -12.61 -5.98
CA ASP A 208 -9.86 -12.44 -6.37
C ASP A 208 -10.27 -10.96 -6.48
N CYS A 209 -9.39 -10.14 -7.07
CA CYS A 209 -9.60 -8.70 -7.08
C CYS A 209 -10.80 -8.32 -7.94
N LYS A 210 -11.61 -7.39 -7.42
CA LYS A 210 -12.82 -6.88 -8.07
C LYS A 210 -12.55 -5.63 -8.87
N VAL A 211 -11.57 -4.84 -8.45
CA VAL A 211 -11.21 -3.55 -9.04
C VAL A 211 -9.72 -3.50 -9.27
N VAL A 212 -9.30 -3.06 -10.45
CA VAL A 212 -7.88 -2.82 -10.74
C VAL A 212 -7.66 -1.35 -11.01
N ILE A 213 -6.67 -0.75 -10.35
CA ILE A 213 -6.27 0.64 -10.57
C ILE A 213 -4.91 0.63 -11.26
N THR A 214 -4.76 1.41 -12.33
CA THR A 214 -3.52 1.49 -13.10
C THR A 214 -3.25 2.91 -13.60
N ASN A 215 -2.07 3.14 -14.14
CA ASN A 215 -1.75 4.32 -14.92
C ASN A 215 -1.80 4.01 -16.43
N TYR A 216 -1.89 5.05 -17.25
CA TYR A 216 -2.00 4.93 -18.70
C TYR A 216 -0.89 4.06 -19.34
N VAL A 217 0.36 4.22 -18.90
CA VAL A 217 1.51 3.46 -19.42
C VAL A 217 1.36 1.95 -19.22
N ASN A 218 0.75 1.51 -18.12
CA ASN A 218 0.55 0.10 -17.81
C ASN A 218 -0.82 -0.43 -18.23
N LEU A 219 -1.67 0.40 -18.84
CA LEU A 219 -3.06 0.06 -19.14
C LEU A 219 -3.16 -1.17 -20.04
N ASN A 220 -2.38 -1.24 -21.12
CA ASN A 220 -2.41 -2.39 -22.04
C ASN A 220 -2.06 -3.71 -21.34
N LYS A 221 -1.06 -3.70 -20.45
CA LYS A 221 -0.65 -4.88 -19.68
C LYS A 221 -1.75 -5.34 -18.72
N VAL A 222 -2.40 -4.38 -18.07
CA VAL A 222 -3.52 -4.65 -17.16
C VAL A 222 -4.72 -5.20 -17.92
N LEU A 223 -5.08 -4.60 -19.06
CA LEU A 223 -6.19 -5.09 -19.90
C LEU A 223 -5.93 -6.50 -20.42
N PHE A 224 -4.68 -6.84 -20.77
CA PHE A 224 -4.31 -8.21 -21.12
C PHE A 224 -4.55 -9.17 -19.96
N ALA A 225 -4.07 -8.84 -18.75
CA ALA A 225 -4.23 -9.67 -17.57
C ALA A 225 -5.70 -9.82 -17.12
N VAL A 226 -6.51 -8.77 -17.27
CA VAL A 226 -7.93 -8.74 -16.85
C VAL A 226 -8.81 -9.63 -17.73
N LYS A 227 -8.51 -9.80 -19.02
CA LYS A 227 -9.30 -10.66 -19.94
C LYS A 227 -9.48 -12.09 -19.43
N GLU A 228 -8.50 -12.60 -18.68
CA GLU A 228 -8.51 -13.96 -18.15
C GLU A 228 -8.95 -14.02 -16.67
N CYS A 229 -9.37 -12.89 -16.08
CA CYS A 229 -9.75 -12.77 -14.68
C CYS A 229 -11.22 -12.35 -14.55
N PRO A 230 -12.17 -13.31 -14.42
CA PRO A 230 -13.61 -13.02 -14.46
C PRO A 230 -14.13 -12.25 -13.24
N ARG A 231 -13.34 -12.17 -12.17
CA ARG A 231 -13.71 -11.46 -10.93
C ARG A 231 -13.51 -9.95 -11.03
N VAL A 232 -12.65 -9.49 -11.94
CA VAL A 232 -12.40 -8.07 -12.15
C VAL A 232 -13.59 -7.47 -12.89
N GLN A 233 -14.25 -6.50 -12.26
CA GLN A 233 -15.46 -5.88 -12.80
C GLN A 233 -15.17 -4.56 -13.51
N TYR A 234 -14.19 -3.79 -13.03
CA TYR A 234 -13.84 -2.50 -13.61
C TYR A 234 -12.37 -2.14 -13.38
N VAL A 235 -11.81 -1.43 -14.36
CA VAL A 235 -10.44 -0.92 -14.34
C VAL A 235 -10.47 0.60 -14.27
N ILE A 236 -9.72 1.18 -13.34
CA ILE A 236 -9.58 2.62 -13.16
C ILE A 236 -8.20 3.04 -13.67
N CYS A 237 -8.15 4.03 -14.57
CA CYS A 237 -6.92 4.52 -15.17
C CYS A 237 -6.61 5.97 -14.76
N VAL A 238 -5.43 6.16 -14.17
CA VAL A 238 -4.84 7.48 -13.93
C VAL A 238 -4.10 7.93 -15.19
N ARG A 239 -4.54 9.05 -15.75
CA ARG A 239 -3.92 9.68 -16.91
C ARG A 239 -2.91 10.75 -16.49
N PRO A 240 -1.86 11.00 -17.29
CA PRO A 240 -1.05 12.19 -17.13
C PRO A 240 -1.89 13.43 -17.46
N SER A 241 -1.71 14.50 -16.67
CA SER A 241 -2.41 15.77 -16.86
C SER A 241 -2.21 16.30 -18.28
N GLY A 242 -3.31 16.62 -18.97
CA GLY A 242 -3.28 17.19 -20.33
C GLY A 242 -3.30 16.19 -21.48
N SER A 243 -3.43 14.89 -21.22
CA SER A 243 -3.65 13.88 -22.27
C SER A 243 -5.12 13.84 -22.72
N SER A 244 -5.35 13.97 -24.03
CA SER A 244 -6.65 13.77 -24.68
C SER A 244 -6.84 12.34 -25.19
N ASP A 245 -5.98 11.42 -24.75
CA ASP A 245 -6.00 10.04 -25.22
C ASP A 245 -7.34 9.37 -24.89
N THR A 246 -7.91 8.71 -25.89
CA THR A 246 -9.20 8.03 -25.76
C THR A 246 -8.99 6.73 -24.98
N LEU A 247 -9.62 6.64 -23.81
CA LEU A 247 -9.64 5.40 -23.04
C LEU A 247 -10.66 4.43 -23.64
N PRO A 248 -10.41 3.10 -23.56
CA PRO A 248 -11.44 2.12 -23.89
C PRO A 248 -12.71 2.34 -23.05
N PRO A 249 -13.91 2.07 -23.60
CA PRO A 249 -15.18 2.35 -22.92
C PRO A 249 -15.37 1.56 -21.61
N GLU A 250 -14.63 0.47 -21.42
CA GLU A 250 -14.64 -0.38 -20.23
C GLU A 250 -13.78 0.19 -19.07
N VAL A 251 -12.99 1.23 -19.34
CA VAL A 251 -12.01 1.80 -18.39
C VAL A 251 -12.51 3.14 -17.88
N VAL A 252 -12.57 3.26 -16.55
CA VAL A 252 -12.97 4.51 -15.89
C VAL A 252 -11.76 5.41 -15.72
N SER A 253 -11.92 6.70 -16.06
CA SER A 253 -10.87 7.69 -15.87
C SER A 253 -10.78 8.18 -14.42
N TRP A 254 -9.57 8.54 -13.97
CA TRP A 254 -9.38 9.19 -12.67
C TRP A 254 -10.26 10.45 -12.50
N GLU A 255 -10.42 11.23 -13.57
CA GLU A 255 -11.23 12.46 -13.55
C GLU A 255 -12.71 12.17 -13.25
N GLU A 256 -13.23 11.04 -13.73
CA GLU A 256 -14.59 10.58 -13.40
C GLU A 256 -14.70 10.12 -11.94
N VAL A 257 -13.67 9.47 -11.41
CA VAL A 257 -13.65 9.05 -10.00
C VAL A 257 -13.68 10.26 -9.07
N ILE A 258 -12.90 11.30 -9.34
CA ILE A 258 -12.88 12.51 -8.51
C ILE A 258 -14.10 13.41 -8.71
N SER A 259 -14.80 13.34 -9.85
CA SER A 259 -16.03 14.12 -10.05
C SER A 259 -17.20 13.59 -9.22
N THR A 260 -17.08 12.35 -8.71
CA THR A 260 -18.11 11.71 -7.89
C THR A 260 -18.36 12.49 -6.60
N PRO A 261 -19.62 12.85 -6.27
CA PRO A 261 -19.94 13.53 -5.03
C PRO A 261 -19.71 12.60 -3.83
N ILE A 262 -19.29 13.17 -2.70
CA ILE A 262 -19.08 12.41 -1.48
C ILE A 262 -20.43 11.94 -0.94
N THR A 263 -20.59 10.63 -0.80
CA THR A 263 -21.79 9.99 -0.27
C THR A 263 -21.46 9.27 1.05
N PRO A 264 -22.42 9.19 2.00
CA PRO A 264 -22.21 8.46 3.24
C PRO A 264 -21.96 6.97 2.94
N LEU A 265 -20.87 6.44 3.49
CA LEU A 265 -20.47 5.06 3.30
C LEU A 265 -21.20 4.12 4.28
N PRO A 266 -21.48 2.87 3.88
CA PRO A 266 -22.04 1.88 4.79
C PRO A 266 -21.06 1.58 5.93
N LYS A 267 -21.56 1.61 7.17
CA LYS A 267 -20.78 1.21 8.35
C LYS A 267 -20.89 -0.30 8.55
N TYR A 268 -19.77 -0.99 8.44
CA TYR A 268 -19.71 -2.43 8.69
C TYR A 268 -19.48 -2.69 10.17
N VAL A 269 -20.33 -3.54 10.76
CA VAL A 269 -20.13 -4.05 12.12
C VAL A 269 -19.33 -5.35 12.02
N TYR A 270 -18.06 -5.28 12.39
CA TYR A 270 -17.20 -6.45 12.47
C TYR A 270 -17.61 -7.24 13.71
N LYS A 271 -18.14 -8.45 13.51
CA LYS A 271 -18.48 -9.39 14.59
C LYS A 271 -17.28 -10.25 14.96
#